data_AF-A0A8B6M4V8-F1
#
_entry.id   AF-A0A8B6M4V8-F1
#
_cell.length_a   1.000
_cell.length_b   1.000
_cell.length_c   1.000
_cell.angle_alpha   90.00
_cell.angle_beta   90.00
_cell.angle_gamma   90.00
#
_symmetry.space_group_name_H-M   'P 1'
#
loop_
_entity.id
_entity.type
_entity.pdbx_description
1 polymer ?
#
loop_
_entity_poly.entity_id
_entity_poly.type
_entity_poly.pdbx_seq_one_letter_code
_entity_poly.pdbx_strand_id
1 'polypeptide(L)'
;MFSQGLIGTLRRREVEALGERLAAETGQPFNQATSGEYVAGAYRQRFALASGRFAMIDDGLGFQLVPWTPSLEKQLGRHVSGVARDDGGVDWGFGRNRGIGI
;
A
#
# COMPACT_ATOMS: atom_id res chain seq x y z
N MET A 1 11.77 -0.57 -24.13
CA MET A 1 10.56 0.15 -23.67
C MET A 1 9.45 -0.87 -23.54
N PHE A 2 9.28 -1.45 -22.35
CA PHE A 2 8.23 -2.43 -22.10
C PHE A 2 6.93 -1.70 -21.82
N SER A 3 5.87 -2.17 -22.44
CA SER A 3 4.52 -1.65 -22.45
C SER A 3 3.90 -1.60 -21.05
N GLN A 4 4.23 -0.55 -20.29
CA GLN A 4 3.68 -0.29 -18.95
C GLN A 4 2.16 -0.05 -18.95
N GLY A 5 1.55 0.23 -20.12
CA GLY A 5 0.12 0.50 -20.25
C GLY A 5 -0.82 -0.70 -20.15
N LEU A 6 -0.37 -1.92 -20.50
CA LEU A 6 -1.24 -3.12 -20.41
C LEU A 6 -1.15 -3.82 -19.05
N ILE A 7 0.03 -3.78 -18.43
CA ILE A 7 0.29 -4.40 -17.13
C ILE A 7 -0.38 -3.60 -16.01
N GLY A 8 -0.45 -2.28 -16.13
CA GLY A 8 -1.09 -1.41 -15.12
C GLY A 8 -2.56 -1.77 -14.88
N THR A 9 -3.31 -2.08 -15.94
CA THR A 9 -4.74 -2.43 -15.85
C THR A 9 -4.96 -3.81 -15.25
N LEU A 10 -4.12 -4.78 -15.59
CA LEU A 10 -4.19 -6.13 -15.03
C LEU A 10 -3.82 -6.13 -13.54
N ARG A 11 -2.73 -5.43 -13.21
CA ARG A 11 -2.28 -5.22 -11.83
C ARG A 11 -3.36 -4.56 -10.99
N ARG A 12 -4.03 -3.53 -11.53
CA ARG A 12 -5.12 -2.84 -10.83
C ARG A 12 -6.26 -3.80 -10.50
N ARG A 13 -6.68 -4.64 -11.45
CA ARG A 13 -7.74 -5.64 -11.23
C ARG A 13 -7.33 -6.71 -10.21
N GLU A 14 -6.09 -7.18 -10.23
CA GLU A 14 -5.60 -8.12 -9.21
C GLU A 14 -5.62 -7.50 -7.80
N VAL A 15 -5.16 -6.25 -7.69
CA VAL A 15 -5.15 -5.52 -6.42
C VAL A 15 -6.57 -5.20 -5.95
N GLU A 16 -7.47 -4.84 -6.87
CA GLU A 16 -8.87 -4.57 -6.58
C GLU A 16 -9.58 -5.83 -6.10
N ALA A 17 -9.44 -6.96 -6.79
CA ALA A 17 -10.02 -8.23 -6.37
C ALA A 17 -9.47 -8.70 -5.02
N LEU A 18 -8.18 -8.48 -4.75
CA LEU A 18 -7.59 -8.75 -3.43
C LEU A 18 -8.16 -7.81 -2.37
N GLY A 19 -8.27 -6.52 -2.69
CA GLY A 19 -8.84 -5.51 -1.81
C GLY A 19 -10.28 -5.82 -1.44
N GLU A 20 -11.13 -6.16 -2.41
CA GLU A 20 -12.52 -6.52 -2.15
C GLU A 20 -12.64 -7.78 -1.28
N ARG A 21 -11.80 -8.79 -1.50
CA ARG A 21 -11.74 -9.99 -0.65
C ARG A 21 -11.36 -9.64 0.77
N LEU A 22 -10.28 -8.87 0.94
CA LEU A 22 -9.84 -8.43 2.27
C LEU A 22 -10.90 -7.55 2.94
N ALA A 23 -11.63 -6.73 2.20
CA ALA A 23 -12.71 -5.91 2.72
C ALA A 23 -13.87 -6.76 3.23
N ALA A 24 -14.23 -7.82 2.50
CA ALA A 24 -15.23 -8.78 2.95
C ALA A 24 -14.77 -9.59 4.17
N GLU A 25 -13.48 -9.95 4.26
CA GLU A 25 -12.91 -10.72 5.37
C GLU A 25 -12.68 -9.89 6.64
N THR A 26 -12.19 -8.65 6.50
CA THR A 26 -11.86 -7.76 7.62
C THR A 26 -13.00 -6.83 8.01
N GLY A 27 -14.00 -6.67 7.13
CA GLY A 27 -15.09 -5.70 7.31
C GLY A 27 -14.67 -4.24 7.13
N GLN A 28 -13.44 -3.99 6.64
CA GLN A 28 -12.91 -2.65 6.43
C GLN A 28 -13.06 -2.23 4.97
N PRO A 29 -13.33 -0.95 4.65
CA PRO A 29 -13.39 -0.50 3.26
C PRO A 29 -11.99 -0.52 2.62
N PHE A 30 -11.93 -1.04 1.40
CA PHE A 30 -10.72 -0.98 0.56
C PHE A 30 -10.64 0.37 -0.15
N ASN A 31 -9.60 1.15 0.18
CA ASN A 31 -9.27 2.39 -0.50
C ASN A 31 -8.13 2.14 -1.48
N GLN A 32 -8.38 2.35 -2.77
CA GLN A 32 -7.35 2.20 -3.80
C GLN A 32 -6.37 3.37 -3.69
N ALA A 33 -5.10 3.09 -3.37
CA ALA A 33 -4.06 4.11 -3.41
C ALA A 33 -3.75 4.47 -4.86
N THR A 34 -4.02 5.72 -5.25
CA THR A 34 -3.66 6.23 -6.57
C THR A 34 -2.18 6.61 -6.59
N SER A 35 -1.49 6.35 -7.72
CA SER A 35 -0.12 6.81 -7.94
C SER A 35 -0.05 8.34 -7.75
N GLY A 36 0.86 8.81 -6.90
CA GLY A 36 0.98 10.23 -6.53
C GLY A 36 0.28 10.61 -5.23
N GLU A 37 -0.51 9.71 -4.63
CA GLU A 37 -1.22 10.01 -3.39
C GLU A 37 -0.36 9.73 -2.14
N TYR A 38 -0.62 10.51 -1.08
CA TYR A 38 -0.03 10.29 0.23
C TYR A 38 -0.73 9.11 0.91
N VAL A 39 0.06 8.15 1.35
CA VAL A 39 -0.40 6.93 2.03
C VAL A 39 0.17 6.94 3.43
N ALA A 40 -0.71 6.88 4.43
CA ALA A 40 -0.32 6.71 5.82
C ALA A 40 -1.17 5.60 6.46
N GLY A 41 -0.59 4.92 7.43
CA GLY A 41 -1.28 3.90 8.21
C GLY A 41 -0.35 2.82 8.76
N ALA A 42 -0.92 1.88 9.49
CA ALA A 42 -0.19 0.73 10.03
C ALA A 42 0.04 -0.33 8.95
N TYR A 43 1.30 -0.68 8.71
CA TYR A 43 1.61 -1.80 7.82
C TYR A 43 1.22 -3.13 8.49
N ARG A 44 0.13 -3.74 8.02
CA ARG A 44 -0.44 -4.98 8.57
C ARG A 44 0.24 -6.22 8.03
N GLN A 45 0.26 -6.38 6.70
CA GLN A 45 0.86 -7.55 6.06
C GLN A 45 1.25 -7.29 4.59
N ARG A 46 2.12 -8.16 4.07
CA ARG A 46 2.45 -8.23 2.63
C ARG A 46 1.69 -9.34 1.94
N PHE A 47 1.36 -9.08 0.68
CA PHE A 47 0.79 -10.02 -0.26
C PHE A 47 1.70 -10.14 -1.48
N ALA A 48 1.92 -11.37 -1.93
CA ALA A 48 2.61 -11.64 -3.19
C ALA A 48 1.55 -12.01 -4.24
N LEU A 49 1.37 -11.14 -5.23
CA LEU A 49 0.49 -11.34 -6.39
C LEU A 49 1.32 -11.68 -7.63
N ALA A 50 0.66 -12.16 -8.68
CA ALA A 50 1.34 -12.47 -9.95
C ALA A 50 1.95 -11.20 -10.59
N SER A 51 1.28 -10.06 -10.44
CA SER A 51 1.73 -8.75 -10.90
C SER A 51 2.85 -8.10 -10.06
N GLY A 52 3.17 -8.64 -8.89
CA GLY A 52 4.15 -8.06 -7.96
C GLY A 52 3.77 -8.21 -6.48
N ARG A 53 4.54 -7.55 -5.61
CA ARG A 53 4.29 -7.58 -4.16
C ARG A 53 3.56 -6.32 -3.73
N PHE A 54 2.62 -6.48 -2.81
CA PHE A 54 1.80 -5.40 -2.28
C PHE A 54 1.78 -5.43 -0.75
N ALA A 55 1.70 -4.27 -0.14
CA ALA A 55 1.58 -4.09 1.29
C ALA A 55 0.20 -3.56 1.62
N MET A 56 -0.43 -4.13 2.64
CA MET A 56 -1.67 -3.63 3.22
C MET A 56 -1.34 -2.63 4.31
N ILE A 57 -1.81 -1.41 4.11
CA ILE A 57 -1.68 -0.28 5.03
C ILE A 57 -3.05 0.00 5.59
N ASP A 58 -3.20 -0.11 6.90
CA ASP A 58 -4.43 0.11 7.63
C ASP A 58 -4.40 1.53 8.22
N ASP A 59 -5.19 2.45 7.68
CA ASP A 59 -5.32 3.83 8.19
C ASP A 59 -6.26 3.89 9.41
N GLY A 60 -6.95 2.79 9.73
CA GLY A 60 -7.90 2.68 10.84
C GLY A 60 -9.34 3.01 10.44
N LEU A 61 -9.55 3.80 9.38
CA LEU A 61 -10.86 3.99 8.74
C LEU A 61 -11.11 3.01 7.59
N GLY A 62 -10.03 2.42 7.07
CA GLY A 62 -10.02 1.47 5.97
C GLY A 62 -8.59 1.02 5.74
N PHE A 63 -8.37 0.29 4.64
CA PHE A 63 -7.03 -0.11 4.26
C PHE A 63 -6.74 0.17 2.79
N GLN A 64 -5.46 0.33 2.50
CA GLN A 64 -4.95 0.59 1.17
C GLN A 64 -3.92 -0.48 0.80
N LEU A 65 -3.94 -0.88 -0.47
CA LEU A 65 -2.95 -1.78 -1.04
C LEU A 65 -1.98 -0.96 -1.87
N VAL A 66 -0.72 -0.91 -1.44
CA VAL A 66 0.35 -0.19 -2.13
C VAL A 66 1.43 -1.14 -2.61
N PRO A 67 2.21 -0.78 -3.64
CA PRO A 67 3.38 -1.55 -4.03
C PRO A 67 4.30 -1.75 -2.82
N TRP A 68 4.64 -3.01 -2.54
CA TRP A 68 5.53 -3.33 -1.44
C TRP A 68 6.96 -2.91 -1.80
N THR A 69 7.65 -2.29 -0.85
CA THR A 69 9.07 -1.96 -0.97
C THR A 69 9.86 -2.64 0.16
N PRO A 70 11.13 -2.99 -0.06
CA PRO A 70 11.96 -3.63 0.96
C PRO A 70 12.11 -2.77 2.24
N SER A 71 11.98 -1.45 2.13
CA SER A 71 12.03 -0.54 3.27
C SER A 71 10.86 -0.77 4.26
N LEU A 72 9.71 -1.25 3.77
CA LEU A 72 8.56 -1.58 4.61
C LEU A 72 8.74 -2.86 5.42
N GLU A 73 9.61 -3.77 4.97
CA GLU A 73 9.80 -5.07 5.61
C GLU A 73 10.21 -4.93 7.08
N LYS A 74 10.98 -3.87 7.38
CA LYS A 74 11.43 -3.53 8.74
C LYS A 74 10.35 -2.85 9.60
N GLN A 75 9.19 -2.54 9.03
CA GLN A 75 8.12 -1.78 9.66
C GLN A 75 6.84 -2.59 9.84
N LEU A 76 6.90 -3.92 9.75
CA LEU A 76 5.74 -4.78 9.98
C LEU A 76 5.14 -4.51 11.37
N GLY A 77 3.85 -4.20 11.41
CA GLY A 77 3.14 -3.82 12.63
C GLY A 77 3.41 -2.38 13.12
N ARG A 78 4.13 -1.55 12.35
CA ARG A 78 4.38 -0.14 12.66
C ARG A 78 3.59 0.77 11.74
N HIS A 79 3.29 1.97 12.25
CA HIS A 79 2.72 3.04 11.45
C HIS A 79 3.79 3.58 10.48
N VAL A 80 3.46 3.58 9.20
CA VAL A 80 4.29 4.08 8.11
C VAL A 80 3.55 5.17 7.36
N SER A 81 4.29 6.10 6.79
CA SER A 81 3.74 7.12 5.91
C SER A 81 4.63 7.23 4.67
N GLY A 82 4.07 7.54 3.51
CA GLY A 82 4.83 7.63 2.28
C GLY A 82 4.03 8.20 1.13
N VAL A 83 4.72 8.52 0.05
CA VAL A 83 4.10 9.01 -1.20
C VAL A 83 4.33 7.97 -2.28
N ALA A 84 3.24 7.47 -2.87
CA ALA A 84 3.35 6.57 -4.02
C ALA A 84 3.91 7.35 -5.22
N ARG A 85 5.04 6.92 -5.77
CA ARG A 85 5.64 7.52 -6.97
C ARG A 85 5.06 6.85 -8.22
N ASP A 86 4.96 7.63 -9.29
CA ASP A 86 4.49 7.15 -10.59
C ASP A 86 5.37 6.05 -11.20
N ASP A 87 6.65 6.01 -10.80
CA ASP A 87 7.63 4.99 -11.18
C ASP A 87 7.34 3.60 -10.56
N GLY A 88 6.29 3.47 -9.74
CA GLY A 88 5.87 2.21 -9.12
C GLY A 88 6.58 1.88 -7.80
N GLY A 89 7.45 2.76 -7.32
CA GLY A 89 7.99 2.76 -5.96
C GLY A 89 7.18 3.64 -5.03
N VAL A 90 7.30 3.42 -3.72
CA VAL A 90 6.71 4.30 -2.70
C VAL A 90 7.85 4.89 -1.88
N ASP A 91 7.88 6.22 -1.78
CA ASP A 91 8.83 6.93 -0.93
C ASP A 91 8.29 6.94 0.49
N TRP A 92 8.83 6.07 1.33
CA TRP A 92 8.37 5.91 2.70
C TRP A 92 9.09 6.88 3.64
N GLY A 93 8.35 7.86 4.14
CA GLY A 93 8.69 8.61 5.32
C GLY A 93 8.47 7.76 6.57
N PHE A 94 9.50 7.03 7.01
CA PHE A 94 9.51 6.41 8.34
C PHE A 94 9.73 7.49 9.38
N GLY A 95 8.70 8.28 9.63
CA GLY A 95 8.67 9.25 10.71
C GLY A 95 9.04 8.52 12.00
N ARG A 96 10.23 8.82 12.52
CA ARG A 96 10.54 8.62 13.93
C ARG A 96 9.31 9.12 14.68
N ASN A 97 8.73 8.30 15.55
CA ASN A 97 7.77 8.73 16.55
C ASN A 97 8.47 9.82 17.38
N ARG A 98 8.46 11.05 16.88
CA ARG A 98 8.69 12.23 17.68
C ARG A 98 7.29 12.55 18.11
N GLY A 99 7.03 12.22 19.37
CA GLY A 99 5.81 12.59 20.04
C GLY A 99 5.44 14.01 19.68
N ILE A 100 4.12 14.22 19.63
CA ILE A 100 3.49 15.53 19.73
C ILE A 100 4.29 16.33 20.78
N GLY A 101 5.16 17.21 20.29
CA GLY A 101 5.83 18.20 21.09
C GLY A 101 4.84 19.34 21.20
N ILE A 102 4.20 19.41 22.36
CA ILE A 102 3.37 20.54 22.76
C ILE A 102 4.24 21.80 22.91
#